data_AF-A0A164RKM8-F1
#
_entry.id   AF-A0A164RKM8-F1
#
_cell.length_a   1.000
_cell.length_b   1.000
_cell.length_c   1.000
_cell.angle_alpha   90.00
_cell.angle_beta   90.00
_cell.angle_gamma   90.00
#
_symmetry.space_group_name_H-M   'P 1'
#
loop_
_entity.id
_entity.type
_entity.pdbx_description
1 polymer ?
#
loop_
_entity_poly.entity_id
_entity_poly.type
_entity_poly.pdbx_seq_one_letter_code
_entity_poly.pdbx_strand_id
1 'polypeptide(L)'
;PFDCQDADLIIKTSDATEFRVFKYILRFASPVFHSMFDIGDRHPVTAEVAPIVQTVDVTETAPVMDALLRYIYPVPRPKIQTLRELLSLLEAAIKYDITSVVPELVDVLSTTPMIAEDPISVWMFASRHGLKPVKGHALWNLISTNATTLPSFFAHKEFRNLHPEQLQWIFALRTRCVAQITEFINANIKGYSFSAPKSGYDADWKMQPEWVTSLQSTFTQAVLSGRPISDFDALLSDISKANGHVRPIPLLLSFGHMRDLMIQLMAQLHKQLGTIV
;
A
#
# COMPACT_ATOMS: atom_id res chain seq x y z
N PRO A 1 10.75 3.76 29.09
CA PRO A 1 11.68 2.63 29.30
C PRO A 1 13.18 2.99 29.23
N PHE A 2 13.54 4.18 28.73
CA PHE A 2 14.92 4.57 28.44
C PHE A 2 15.38 5.70 29.37
N ASP A 3 15.41 5.44 30.67
CA ASP A 3 15.74 6.39 31.75
C ASP A 3 16.78 5.82 32.74
N CYS A 4 17.43 4.69 32.40
CA CYS A 4 18.41 4.03 33.24
C CYS A 4 19.61 4.94 33.55
N GLN A 5 20.00 5.01 34.83
CA GLN A 5 21.13 5.86 35.26
C GLN A 5 22.49 5.33 34.81
N ASP A 6 22.62 4.02 34.62
CA ASP A 6 23.85 3.35 34.21
C ASP A 6 24.12 3.47 32.69
N ALA A 7 23.20 4.07 31.94
CA ALA A 7 23.36 4.30 30.51
C ALA A 7 24.58 5.19 30.22
N ASP A 8 25.34 4.80 29.19
CA ASP A 8 26.58 5.46 28.76
C ASP A 8 26.38 6.41 27.55
N LEU A 9 25.13 6.55 27.08
CA LEU A 9 24.74 7.47 26.01
C LEU A 9 23.36 8.09 26.28
N ILE A 10 23.23 9.37 25.94
CA ILE A 10 21.98 10.09 25.83
C ILE A 10 21.73 10.37 24.34
N ILE A 11 20.62 9.88 23.80
CA ILE A 11 20.11 10.33 22.51
C ILE A 11 19.14 11.47 22.77
N LYS A 12 19.42 12.63 22.18
CA LYS A 12 18.53 13.78 22.25
C LYS A 12 17.82 13.97 20.92
N THR A 13 16.50 13.87 20.92
CA THR A 13 15.67 13.99 19.71
C THR A 13 15.44 15.44 19.30
N SER A 14 14.93 15.66 18.09
CA SER A 14 14.69 17.00 17.55
C SER A 14 13.65 17.82 18.32
N ASP A 15 12.76 17.14 19.06
CA ASP A 15 11.82 17.71 20.01
C ASP A 15 12.36 17.77 21.45
N ALA A 16 13.70 17.69 21.60
CA ALA A 16 14.44 17.82 22.84
C ALA A 16 14.13 16.78 23.93
N THR A 17 13.57 15.62 23.54
CA THR A 17 13.40 14.49 24.46
C THR A 17 14.71 13.70 24.55
N GLU A 18 15.07 13.30 25.77
CA GLU A 18 16.30 12.58 26.04
C GLU A 18 16.02 11.11 26.34
N PHE A 19 16.73 10.21 25.66
CA PHE A 19 16.68 8.77 25.84
C PHE A 19 18.02 8.28 26.38
N ARG A 20 18.02 7.72 27.58
CA ARG A 20 19.20 7.10 28.19
C ARG A 20 19.32 5.65 27.73
N VAL A 21 20.38 5.36 26.97
CA VAL A 21 20.58 4.10 26.25
C VAL A 21 22.03 3.63 26.37
N PHE A 22 22.27 2.35 26.06
CA PHE A 22 23.60 1.77 26.01
C PHE A 22 24.18 1.82 24.60
N LYS A 23 25.34 2.45 24.43
CA LYS A 23 26.09 2.53 23.16
C LYS A 23 26.28 1.15 22.56
N TYR A 24 26.71 0.19 23.39
CA TYR A 24 27.04 -1.16 22.95
C TYR A 24 25.87 -1.82 22.20
N ILE A 25 24.66 -1.72 22.73
CA ILE A 25 23.47 -2.31 22.08
C ILE A 25 23.22 -1.67 20.71
N LEU A 26 23.34 -0.35 20.60
CA LEU A 26 23.15 0.37 19.34
C LEU A 26 24.24 0.05 18.31
N ARG A 27 25.50 -0.15 18.73
CA ARG A 27 26.61 -0.58 17.85
C ARG A 27 26.33 -1.91 17.16
N PHE A 28 25.72 -2.85 17.88
CA PHE A 28 25.35 -4.15 17.32
C PHE A 28 24.14 -4.07 16.40
N ALA A 29 23.19 -3.19 16.72
CA ALA A 29 21.96 -3.04 15.95
C ALA A 29 22.16 -2.28 14.63
N SER A 30 23.15 -1.39 14.56
CA SER A 30 23.33 -0.44 13.46
C SER A 30 24.81 -0.17 13.16
N PRO A 31 25.27 -0.47 11.93
CA PRO A 31 26.60 -0.06 11.46
C PRO A 31 26.80 1.46 11.45
N VAL A 32 25.72 2.22 11.25
CA VAL A 32 25.74 3.69 11.26
C VAL A 32 26.04 4.20 12.66
N PHE A 33 25.34 3.69 13.68
CA PHE A 33 25.63 4.03 15.07
C PHE A 33 27.02 3.57 15.48
N HIS A 34 27.46 2.38 15.04
CA HIS A 34 28.82 1.91 15.28
C HIS A 34 29.86 2.91 14.78
N SER A 35 29.76 3.29 13.50
CA SER A 35 30.68 4.23 12.88
C SER A 35 30.64 5.61 13.55
N MET A 36 29.43 6.10 13.88
CA MET A 36 29.25 7.40 14.54
C MET A 36 29.92 7.44 15.92
N PHE A 37 29.76 6.40 16.74
CA PHE A 37 30.40 6.33 18.05
C PHE A 37 31.91 6.14 17.95
N ASP A 38 32.39 5.36 17.00
CA ASP A 38 33.84 5.19 16.78
C ASP A 38 34.55 6.49 16.40
N ILE A 39 33.89 7.34 15.60
CA ILE A 39 34.43 8.67 15.26
C ILE A 39 34.47 9.56 16.51
N GLY A 40 33.39 9.56 17.30
CA GLY A 40 33.28 10.36 18.52
C GLY A 40 34.26 9.94 19.61
N ASP A 41 34.46 8.62 19.81
CA ASP A 41 35.41 8.09 20.79
C ASP A 41 36.87 8.40 20.41
N ARG A 42 37.17 8.53 19.11
CA ARG A 42 38.51 8.92 18.61
C ARG A 42 38.80 10.42 18.71
N HIS A 43 37.77 11.24 18.76
CA HIS A 43 37.88 12.70 18.87
C HIS A 43 37.08 13.18 20.09
N PRO A 44 37.51 12.84 21.32
CA PRO A 44 36.84 13.31 22.51
C PRO A 44 36.89 14.83 22.53
N VAL A 45 35.70 15.46 22.53
CA VAL A 45 35.59 16.91 22.76
C VAL A 45 36.19 17.16 24.14
N THR A 46 37.26 17.94 24.20
CA THR A 46 37.93 18.34 25.43
C THR A 46 36.92 18.96 26.40
N ALA A 47 36.43 18.17 27.33
CA ALA A 47 35.66 18.61 28.47
C ALA A 47 36.46 18.28 29.73
N GLU A 48 37.26 19.26 30.15
CA GLU A 48 37.62 19.37 31.55
C GLU A 48 36.31 19.46 32.35
N VAL A 49 36.19 18.64 33.40
CA VAL A 49 35.10 18.58 34.40
C VAL A 49 33.98 17.54 34.14
N ALA A 50 34.01 16.50 34.98
CA ALA A 50 33.02 15.43 35.24
C ALA A 50 32.82 14.35 34.14
N PRO A 51 32.44 13.11 34.53
CA PRO A 51 32.04 12.08 33.56
C PRO A 51 30.69 12.48 32.96
N ILE A 52 30.72 13.34 31.95
CA ILE A 52 29.54 13.73 31.20
C ILE A 52 29.18 12.54 30.29
N VAL A 53 28.03 11.92 30.56
CA VAL A 53 27.45 10.90 29.67
C VAL A 53 27.34 11.51 28.27
N GLN A 54 27.90 10.83 27.26
CA GLN A 54 27.93 11.38 25.90
C GLN A 54 26.49 11.64 25.43
N THR A 55 26.24 12.81 24.86
CA THR A 55 24.96 13.15 24.26
C THR A 55 25.10 13.25 22.75
N VAL A 56 24.17 12.64 22.00
CA VAL A 56 24.10 12.69 20.54
C VAL A 56 22.75 13.22 20.12
N ASP A 57 22.76 14.33 19.38
CA ASP A 57 21.56 14.92 18.80
C ASP A 57 21.15 14.15 17.53
N VAL A 58 19.86 13.84 17.42
CA VAL A 58 19.27 13.17 16.25
C VAL A 58 18.13 13.99 15.65
N THR A 59 17.83 13.77 14.38
CA THR A 59 16.81 14.53 13.65
C THR A 59 15.39 14.01 13.89
N GLU A 60 15.28 12.77 14.34
CA GLU A 60 14.06 12.03 14.61
C GLU A 60 13.35 12.62 15.82
N THR A 61 12.02 12.57 15.80
CA THR A 61 11.18 12.98 16.94
C THR A 61 11.16 11.89 18.01
N ALA A 62 10.75 12.24 19.22
CA ALA A 62 10.65 11.30 20.34
C ALA A 62 9.83 10.04 20.02
N PRO A 63 8.63 10.12 19.38
CA PRO A 63 7.85 8.92 19.07
C PRO A 63 8.56 7.96 18.10
N VAL A 64 9.27 8.50 17.10
CA VAL A 64 10.01 7.69 16.12
C VAL A 64 11.20 7.01 16.78
N MET A 65 11.95 7.75 17.60
CA MET A 65 13.11 7.22 18.31
C MET A 65 12.70 6.21 19.38
N ASP A 66 11.65 6.47 20.16
CA ASP A 66 11.11 5.51 21.14
C ASP A 66 10.70 4.20 20.45
N ALA A 67 9.98 4.28 19.33
CA ALA A 67 9.59 3.13 18.55
C ALA A 67 10.81 2.35 18.05
N LEU A 68 11.78 3.03 17.43
CA LEU A 68 13.00 2.41 16.91
C LEU A 68 13.81 1.73 18.01
N LEU A 69 13.99 2.39 19.16
CA LEU A 69 14.69 1.81 20.30
C LEU A 69 13.98 0.58 20.85
N ARG A 70 12.64 0.55 20.88
CA ARG A 70 11.89 -0.67 21.26
C ARG A 70 12.03 -1.81 20.26
N TYR A 71 12.42 -1.51 19.02
CA TYR A 71 12.77 -2.55 18.05
C TYR A 71 14.16 -3.15 18.32
N ILE A 72 15.07 -2.35 18.87
CA ILE A 72 16.46 -2.73 19.18
C ILE A 72 16.58 -3.42 20.54
N TYR A 73 15.87 -2.90 21.55
CA TYR A 73 15.93 -3.38 22.92
C TYR A 73 14.92 -4.51 23.18
N PRO A 74 15.21 -5.42 24.13
CA PRO A 74 14.30 -6.51 24.50
C PRO A 74 13.13 -5.99 25.36
N VAL A 75 12.33 -5.11 24.79
CA VAL A 75 11.15 -4.49 25.40
C VAL A 75 9.94 -4.69 24.49
N PRO A 76 8.70 -4.50 24.99
CA PRO A 76 7.51 -4.66 24.17
C PRO A 76 7.54 -3.75 22.92
N ARG A 77 7.26 -4.36 21.76
CA ARG A 77 7.14 -3.68 20.48
C ARG A 77 6.11 -2.54 20.55
N PRO A 78 6.34 -1.41 19.86
CA PRO A 78 5.35 -0.35 19.78
C PRO A 78 4.15 -0.81 18.96
N LYS A 79 2.96 -0.29 19.29
CA LYS A 79 1.78 -0.46 18.44
C LYS A 79 1.80 0.63 17.38
N ILE A 80 1.87 0.24 16.12
CA ILE A 80 1.82 1.15 14.97
C ILE A 80 0.37 1.28 14.52
N GLN A 81 -0.19 2.48 14.55
CA GLN A 81 -1.62 2.70 14.29
C GLN A 81 -1.88 3.44 12.99
N THR A 82 -0.92 4.23 12.53
CA THR A 82 -1.09 5.07 11.34
C THR A 82 0.00 4.80 10.30
N LEU A 83 -0.34 5.01 9.03
CA LEU A 83 0.64 4.93 7.95
C LEU A 83 1.81 5.91 8.17
N ARG A 84 1.55 7.10 8.71
CA ARG A 84 2.59 8.10 8.97
C ARG A 84 3.61 7.60 9.98
N GLU A 85 3.15 7.02 11.10
CA GLU A 85 4.05 6.41 12.10
C GLU A 85 4.91 5.32 11.48
N LEU A 86 4.29 4.45 10.68
CA LEU A 86 4.98 3.34 10.02
C LEU A 86 6.06 3.84 9.06
N LEU A 87 5.74 4.80 8.19
CA LEU A 87 6.68 5.34 7.22
C LEU A 87 7.82 6.12 7.91
N SER A 88 7.53 6.90 8.95
CA SER A 88 8.58 7.61 9.71
C SER A 88 9.50 6.65 10.45
N LEU A 89 8.98 5.57 11.02
CA LEU A 89 9.77 4.53 11.66
C LEU A 89 10.63 3.76 10.64
N LEU A 90 10.04 3.41 9.50
CA LEU A 90 10.75 2.72 8.42
C LEU A 90 11.87 3.60 7.83
N GLU A 91 11.62 4.90 7.65
CA GLU A 91 12.64 5.88 7.23
C GLU A 91 13.83 5.88 8.21
N ALA A 92 13.56 5.92 9.52
CA ALA A 92 14.60 5.88 10.55
C ALA A 92 15.35 4.54 10.54
N ALA A 93 14.65 3.41 10.42
CA ALA A 93 15.27 2.09 10.35
C ALA A 93 16.20 1.96 9.14
N ILE A 94 15.82 2.49 7.97
CA ILE A 94 16.66 2.53 6.77
C ILE A 94 17.84 3.48 6.97
N LYS A 95 17.62 4.69 7.49
CA LYS A 95 18.66 5.69 7.73
C LYS A 95 19.77 5.17 8.65
N TYR A 96 19.40 4.44 9.70
CA TYR A 96 20.35 3.84 10.64
C TYR A 96 20.79 2.43 10.23
N ASP A 97 20.40 1.94 9.06
CA ASP A 97 20.77 0.61 8.54
C ASP A 97 20.48 -0.53 9.54
N ILE A 98 19.30 -0.48 10.17
CA ILE A 98 18.84 -1.50 11.11
C ILE A 98 18.10 -2.58 10.31
N THR A 99 18.90 -3.40 9.62
CA THR A 99 18.43 -4.41 8.64
C THR A 99 17.49 -5.46 9.23
N SER A 100 17.52 -5.68 10.55
CA SER A 100 16.61 -6.61 11.24
C SER A 100 15.16 -6.11 11.30
N VAL A 101 14.95 -4.79 11.25
CA VAL A 101 13.64 -4.15 11.46
C VAL A 101 12.94 -3.85 10.15
N VAL A 102 13.71 -3.50 9.10
CA VAL A 102 13.15 -3.11 7.79
C VAL A 102 12.20 -4.18 7.20
N PRO A 103 12.53 -5.49 7.17
CA PRO A 103 11.63 -6.51 6.64
C PRO A 103 10.34 -6.64 7.45
N GLU A 104 10.41 -6.54 8.78
CA GLU A 104 9.25 -6.63 9.68
C GLU A 104 8.27 -5.46 9.41
N LEU A 105 8.79 -4.24 9.28
CA LEU A 105 7.96 -3.07 8.97
C LEU A 105 7.38 -3.11 7.54
N VAL A 106 8.14 -3.63 6.57
CA VAL A 106 7.67 -3.82 5.20
C VAL A 106 6.54 -4.87 5.15
N ASP A 107 6.64 -5.93 5.95
CA ASP A 107 5.59 -6.93 6.08
C ASP A 107 4.32 -6.34 6.71
N VAL A 108 4.45 -5.56 7.79
CA VAL A 108 3.33 -4.82 8.39
C VAL A 108 2.66 -3.90 7.38
N LEU A 109 3.44 -3.16 6.58
CA LEU A 109 2.91 -2.28 5.54
C LEU A 109 2.14 -3.06 4.46
N SER A 110 2.60 -4.28 4.12
CA SER A 110 2.03 -5.09 3.05
C SER A 110 0.80 -5.90 3.48
N THR A 111 0.72 -6.26 4.77
CA THR A 111 -0.36 -7.09 5.33
C THR A 111 -1.53 -6.27 5.88
N THR A 112 -1.31 -4.98 6.17
CA THR A 112 -2.34 -4.08 6.68
C THR A 112 -2.98 -3.25 5.55
N PRO A 113 -4.22 -2.76 5.72
CA PRO A 113 -4.86 -1.87 4.74
C PRO A 113 -4.25 -0.46 4.70
N MET A 114 -3.11 -0.21 5.37
CA MET A 114 -2.48 1.11 5.45
C MET A 114 -2.06 1.65 4.08
N ILE A 115 -1.72 0.79 3.12
CA ILE A 115 -1.41 1.23 1.74
C ILE A 115 -2.60 1.96 1.11
N ALA A 116 -3.83 1.55 1.43
CA ALA A 116 -5.04 2.16 0.88
C ALA A 116 -5.33 3.56 1.48
N GLU A 117 -4.74 3.91 2.64
CA GLU A 117 -4.91 5.24 3.25
C GLU A 117 -4.27 6.33 2.39
N ASP A 118 -3.03 6.11 1.94
CA ASP A 118 -2.30 7.03 1.07
C ASP A 118 -1.32 6.27 0.15
N PRO A 119 -1.84 5.71 -0.96
CA PRO A 119 -1.02 4.94 -1.91
C PRO A 119 0.07 5.77 -2.57
N ILE A 120 -0.11 7.10 -2.72
CA ILE A 120 0.85 7.99 -3.38
C ILE A 120 2.08 8.15 -2.50
N SER A 121 1.89 8.44 -1.21
CA SER A 121 2.99 8.57 -0.26
C SER A 121 3.76 7.25 -0.14
N VAL A 122 3.07 6.11 -0.09
CA VAL A 122 3.73 4.80 -0.04
C VAL A 122 4.53 4.53 -1.32
N TRP A 123 3.96 4.80 -2.49
CA TRP A 123 4.64 4.60 -3.77
C TRP A 123 5.89 5.47 -3.90
N MET A 124 5.80 6.75 -3.50
CA MET A 124 6.93 7.67 -3.49
C MET A 124 8.01 7.23 -2.51
N PHE A 125 7.62 6.87 -1.28
CA PHE A 125 8.52 6.35 -0.27
C PHE A 125 9.27 5.10 -0.77
N ALA A 126 8.53 4.11 -1.26
CA ALA A 126 9.10 2.88 -1.77
C ALA A 126 10.01 3.11 -3.00
N SER A 127 9.68 4.11 -3.82
CA SER A 127 10.52 4.49 -4.96
C SER A 127 11.84 5.13 -4.53
N ARG A 128 11.84 5.99 -3.50
CA ARG A 128 13.06 6.61 -2.96
C ARG A 128 13.99 5.58 -2.31
N HIS A 129 13.42 4.59 -1.62
CA HIS A 129 14.16 3.58 -0.86
C HIS A 129 14.41 2.26 -1.60
N GLY A 130 14.01 2.17 -2.88
CA GLY A 130 14.21 0.95 -3.69
C GLY A 130 13.41 -0.27 -3.22
N LEU A 131 12.32 -0.07 -2.47
CA LEU A 131 11.47 -1.15 -1.93
C LEU A 131 10.51 -1.66 -3.01
N LYS A 132 11.04 -2.42 -3.98
CA LYS A 132 10.29 -2.97 -5.13
C LYS A 132 8.95 -3.63 -4.78
N PRO A 133 8.83 -4.56 -3.80
CA PRO A 133 7.55 -5.20 -3.51
C PRO A 133 6.50 -4.19 -3.04
N VAL A 134 6.86 -3.28 -2.13
CA VAL A 134 5.96 -2.24 -1.62
C VAL A 134 5.55 -1.28 -2.74
N LYS A 135 6.50 -0.89 -3.59
CA LYS A 135 6.26 -0.03 -4.75
C LYS A 135 5.23 -0.65 -5.69
N GLY A 136 5.35 -1.95 -5.97
CA GLY A 136 4.38 -2.70 -6.77
C GLY A 136 2.98 -2.72 -6.15
N HIS A 137 2.87 -3.01 -4.85
CA HIS A 137 1.59 -3.04 -4.15
C HIS A 137 0.90 -1.66 -4.11
N ALA A 138 1.66 -0.60 -3.83
CA ALA A 138 1.14 0.76 -3.83
C ALA A 138 0.70 1.20 -5.24
N LEU A 139 1.49 0.85 -6.27
CA LEU A 139 1.12 1.11 -7.66
C LEU A 139 -0.15 0.35 -8.05
N TRP A 140 -0.27 -0.91 -7.64
CA TRP A 140 -1.48 -1.70 -7.86
C TRP A 140 -2.70 -1.01 -7.25
N ASN A 141 -2.59 -0.52 -6.01
CA ASN A 141 -3.67 0.20 -5.35
C ASN A 141 -4.06 1.48 -6.13
N LEU A 142 -3.09 2.24 -6.64
CA LEU A 142 -3.33 3.43 -7.46
C LEU A 142 -4.06 3.12 -8.78
N ILE A 143 -3.68 2.04 -9.48
CA ILE A 143 -4.27 1.72 -10.78
C ILE A 143 -5.62 1.00 -10.68
N SER A 144 -5.83 0.23 -9.61
CA SER A 144 -7.05 -0.56 -9.39
C SER A 144 -8.20 0.26 -8.79
N THR A 145 -7.90 1.40 -8.18
CA THR A 145 -8.90 2.34 -7.60
C THR A 145 -9.05 3.57 -8.47
N ASN A 146 -10.10 4.37 -8.27
CA ASN A 146 -10.28 5.66 -8.96
C ASN A 146 -9.35 6.79 -8.48
N ALA A 147 -8.35 6.48 -7.65
CA ALA A 147 -7.46 7.46 -7.05
C ALA A 147 -6.95 8.48 -8.09
N THR A 148 -6.43 8.03 -9.23
CA THR A 148 -5.84 8.91 -10.26
C THR A 148 -6.83 9.82 -10.99
N THR A 149 -8.14 9.63 -10.79
CA THR A 149 -9.21 10.44 -11.40
C THR A 149 -9.82 11.44 -10.42
N LEU A 150 -9.54 11.28 -9.12
CA LEU A 150 -10.08 12.14 -8.08
C LEU A 150 -9.28 13.45 -7.97
N PRO A 151 -9.92 14.60 -7.70
CA PRO A 151 -9.22 15.85 -7.42
C PRO A 151 -8.22 15.75 -6.27
N SER A 152 -8.47 14.86 -5.31
CA SER A 152 -7.58 14.59 -4.17
C SER A 152 -6.20 14.10 -4.58
N PHE A 153 -6.09 13.37 -5.70
CA PHE A 153 -4.80 12.93 -6.23
C PHE A 153 -3.93 14.10 -6.69
N PHE A 154 -4.52 15.07 -7.38
CA PHE A 154 -3.82 16.27 -7.84
C PHE A 154 -3.53 17.26 -6.70
N ALA A 155 -4.37 17.29 -5.68
CA ALA A 155 -4.17 18.09 -4.47
C ALA A 155 -3.15 17.49 -3.49
N HIS A 156 -2.68 16.27 -3.74
CA HIS A 156 -1.79 15.57 -2.83
C HIS A 156 -0.42 16.25 -2.72
N LYS A 157 0.14 16.32 -1.50
CA LYS A 157 1.42 16.99 -1.23
C LYS A 157 2.58 16.42 -2.06
N GLU A 158 2.60 15.11 -2.25
CA GLU A 158 3.65 14.40 -3.00
C GLU A 158 3.41 14.46 -4.52
N PHE A 159 2.26 14.95 -4.99
CA PHE A 159 1.97 15.03 -6.42
C PHE A 159 3.01 15.90 -7.16
N ARG A 160 3.48 16.97 -6.52
CA ARG A 160 4.52 17.85 -7.07
C ARG A 160 5.89 17.17 -7.23
N ASN A 161 6.11 16.07 -6.49
CA ASN A 161 7.35 15.30 -6.53
C ASN A 161 7.31 14.20 -7.60
N LEU A 162 6.15 13.98 -8.25
CA LEU A 162 6.01 13.01 -9.34
C LEU A 162 6.56 13.60 -10.64
N HIS A 163 7.50 12.89 -11.25
CA HIS A 163 8.01 13.26 -12.56
C HIS A 163 6.92 13.07 -13.63
N PRO A 164 6.82 13.92 -14.67
CA PRO A 164 5.83 13.77 -15.74
C PRO A 164 5.82 12.38 -16.39
N GLU A 165 7.00 11.76 -16.56
CA GLU A 165 7.13 10.40 -17.08
C GLU A 165 6.46 9.35 -16.18
N GLN A 166 6.57 9.51 -14.86
CA GLN A 166 5.93 8.62 -13.89
C GLN A 166 4.41 8.76 -13.94
N LEU A 167 3.91 9.99 -14.05
CA LEU A 167 2.48 10.26 -14.22
C LEU A 167 1.95 9.64 -15.52
N GLN A 168 2.62 9.89 -16.64
CA GLN A 168 2.26 9.30 -17.94
C GLN A 168 2.22 7.77 -17.85
N TRP A 169 3.21 7.17 -17.18
CA TRP A 169 3.28 5.73 -17.00
C TRP A 169 2.12 5.19 -16.13
N ILE A 170 1.82 5.83 -15.00
CA ILE A 170 0.69 5.46 -14.13
C ILE A 170 -0.64 5.54 -14.89
N PHE A 171 -0.88 6.63 -15.65
CA PHE A 171 -2.09 6.79 -16.45
C PHE A 171 -2.19 5.75 -17.58
N ALA A 172 -1.08 5.45 -18.25
CA ALA A 172 -1.04 4.42 -19.29
C ALA A 172 -1.34 3.03 -18.72
N LEU A 173 -0.74 2.68 -17.57
CA LEU A 173 -1.00 1.43 -16.87
C LEU A 173 -2.45 1.32 -16.43
N ARG A 174 -3.03 2.37 -15.87
CA ARG A 174 -4.44 2.41 -15.51
C ARG A 174 -5.34 2.19 -16.74
N THR A 175 -5.07 2.91 -17.83
CA THR A 175 -5.85 2.80 -19.07
C THR A 175 -5.82 1.36 -19.61
N ARG A 176 -4.63 0.75 -19.61
CA ARG A 176 -4.44 -0.64 -20.03
C ARG A 176 -5.17 -1.63 -19.10
N CYS A 177 -5.08 -1.42 -17.79
CA CYS A 177 -5.77 -2.25 -16.80
C CYS A 177 -7.29 -2.19 -16.98
N VAL A 178 -7.85 -0.99 -17.10
CA VAL A 178 -9.28 -0.76 -17.37
C VAL A 178 -9.71 -1.41 -18.69
N ALA A 179 -8.90 -1.29 -19.75
CA ALA A 179 -9.20 -1.91 -21.04
C ALA A 179 -9.23 -3.45 -20.95
N GLN A 180 -8.24 -4.06 -20.30
CA GLN A 180 -8.18 -5.53 -20.12
C GLN A 180 -9.35 -6.05 -19.30
N ILE A 181 -9.71 -5.35 -18.22
CA ILE A 181 -10.86 -5.70 -17.38
C ILE A 181 -12.16 -5.57 -18.19
N THR A 182 -12.33 -4.48 -18.93
CA THR A 182 -13.53 -4.24 -19.74
C THR A 182 -13.67 -5.28 -20.86
N GLU A 183 -12.56 -5.63 -21.53
CA GLU A 183 -12.52 -6.67 -22.55
C GLU A 183 -12.86 -8.04 -21.96
N PHE A 184 -12.32 -8.37 -20.80
CA PHE A 184 -12.63 -9.61 -20.08
C PHE A 184 -14.11 -9.70 -19.72
N ILE A 185 -14.67 -8.63 -19.16
CA ILE A 185 -16.10 -8.54 -18.83
C ILE A 185 -16.94 -8.74 -20.10
N ASN A 186 -16.63 -8.02 -21.18
CA ASN A 186 -17.35 -8.13 -22.44
C ASN A 186 -17.27 -9.54 -23.06
N ALA A 187 -16.12 -10.21 -22.98
CA ALA A 187 -15.93 -11.57 -23.49
C ALA A 187 -16.76 -12.60 -22.70
N ASN A 188 -16.74 -12.52 -21.37
CA ASN A 188 -17.47 -13.44 -20.50
C ASN A 188 -18.99 -13.21 -20.57
N ILE A 189 -19.44 -11.95 -20.59
CA ILE A 189 -20.87 -11.60 -20.73
C ILE A 189 -21.45 -12.12 -22.05
N LYS A 190 -20.71 -12.02 -23.18
CA LYS A 190 -21.14 -12.61 -24.46
C LYS A 190 -21.32 -14.13 -24.37
N GLY A 191 -20.51 -14.81 -23.57
CA GLY A 191 -20.60 -16.25 -23.30
C GLY A 191 -21.85 -16.67 -22.54
N TYR A 192 -22.45 -15.77 -21.74
CA TYR A 192 -23.71 -16.01 -21.03
C TYR A 192 -24.97 -15.79 -21.88
N SER A 193 -24.84 -15.58 -23.20
CA SER A 193 -25.99 -15.60 -24.11
C SER A 193 -26.68 -16.95 -24.04
N PHE A 194 -27.74 -17.03 -23.23
CA PHE A 194 -28.56 -18.23 -23.09
C PHE A 194 -29.10 -18.58 -24.47
N SER A 195 -28.74 -19.75 -25.00
CA SER A 195 -29.46 -20.31 -26.12
C SER A 195 -30.84 -20.67 -25.56
N ALA A 196 -31.87 -19.88 -25.87
CA ALA A 196 -33.23 -20.27 -25.53
C ALA A 196 -33.47 -21.69 -26.08
N PRO A 197 -34.08 -22.61 -25.31
CA PRO A 197 -34.43 -23.91 -25.85
C PRO A 197 -35.30 -23.67 -27.08
N LYS A 198 -34.92 -24.28 -28.20
CA LYS A 198 -35.56 -24.13 -29.51
C LYS A 198 -37.04 -24.54 -29.39
N SER A 199 -37.90 -23.60 -29.03
CA SER A 199 -39.35 -23.75 -29.21
C SER A 199 -39.60 -23.64 -30.72
N GLY A 200 -40.35 -24.59 -31.27
CA GLY A 200 -40.48 -24.86 -32.70
C GLY A 200 -41.22 -23.81 -33.53
N TYR A 201 -41.17 -22.53 -33.17
CA TYR A 201 -41.68 -21.43 -33.97
C TYR A 201 -40.63 -20.31 -34.06
N ASP A 202 -40.22 -20.06 -35.31
CA ASP A 202 -39.56 -18.87 -35.86
C ASP A 202 -38.21 -18.36 -35.31
N ALA A 203 -37.22 -18.49 -36.21
CA ALA A 203 -36.19 -17.52 -36.59
C ALA A 203 -35.46 -16.70 -35.51
N ASP A 204 -34.17 -17.01 -35.31
CA ASP A 204 -33.08 -16.03 -35.12
C ASP A 204 -33.26 -14.83 -34.15
N TRP A 205 -34.01 -14.98 -33.06
CA TRP A 205 -34.00 -13.98 -31.98
C TRP A 205 -32.74 -14.12 -31.11
N LYS A 206 -31.60 -13.65 -31.61
CA LYS A 206 -30.43 -13.29 -30.78
C LYS A 206 -30.69 -11.99 -30.01
N MET A 207 -31.83 -11.86 -29.31
CA MET A 207 -31.97 -10.77 -28.35
C MET A 207 -31.13 -11.13 -27.13
N GLN A 208 -30.05 -10.37 -26.91
CA GLN A 208 -29.41 -10.37 -25.60
C GLN A 208 -30.45 -9.87 -24.59
N PRO A 209 -30.73 -10.64 -23.53
CA PRO A 209 -31.68 -10.21 -22.51
C PRO A 209 -31.31 -8.82 -21.96
N GLU A 210 -32.29 -7.96 -21.67
CA GLU A 210 -32.07 -6.60 -21.17
C GLU A 210 -31.19 -6.54 -19.90
N TRP A 211 -31.22 -7.60 -19.09
CA TRP A 211 -30.36 -7.72 -17.92
C TRP A 211 -28.87 -7.90 -18.29
N VAL A 212 -28.54 -8.48 -19.45
CA VAL A 212 -27.16 -8.67 -19.94
C VAL A 212 -26.54 -7.34 -20.32
N THR A 213 -27.29 -6.50 -21.04
CA THR A 213 -26.84 -5.15 -21.42
C THR A 213 -26.78 -4.22 -20.20
N SER A 214 -27.74 -4.33 -19.29
CA SER A 214 -27.72 -3.65 -17.98
C SER A 214 -26.47 -4.02 -17.18
N LEU A 215 -26.18 -5.31 -17.06
CA LEU A 215 -24.99 -5.83 -16.37
C LEU A 215 -23.70 -5.32 -17.02
N GLN A 216 -23.57 -5.42 -18.34
CA GLN A 216 -22.41 -4.92 -19.07
C GLN A 216 -22.20 -3.41 -18.83
N SER A 217 -23.27 -2.62 -18.90
CA SER A 217 -23.22 -1.19 -18.64
C SER A 217 -22.79 -0.89 -17.20
N THR A 218 -23.41 -1.53 -16.20
CA THR A 218 -23.08 -1.30 -14.79
C THR A 218 -21.63 -1.67 -14.47
N PHE A 219 -21.14 -2.81 -14.95
CA PHE A 219 -19.75 -3.20 -14.75
C PHE A 219 -18.77 -2.27 -15.48
N THR A 220 -19.06 -1.89 -16.72
CA THR A 220 -18.23 -0.93 -17.46
C THR A 220 -18.17 0.42 -16.74
N GLN A 221 -19.31 0.94 -16.27
CA GLN A 221 -19.36 2.19 -15.50
C GLN A 221 -18.65 2.07 -14.15
N ALA A 222 -18.71 0.92 -13.48
CA ALA A 222 -17.98 0.67 -12.24
C ALA A 222 -16.46 0.72 -12.44
N VAL A 223 -15.97 0.08 -13.51
CA VAL A 223 -14.54 0.09 -13.85
C VAL A 223 -14.07 1.49 -14.25
N LEU A 224 -14.87 2.21 -15.06
CA LEU A 224 -14.55 3.58 -15.49
C LEU A 224 -14.57 4.57 -14.32
N SER A 225 -15.55 4.45 -13.42
CA SER A 225 -15.63 5.25 -12.19
C SER A 225 -14.60 4.82 -11.13
N GLY A 226 -13.81 3.77 -11.43
CA GLY A 226 -12.80 3.13 -10.59
C GLY A 226 -13.31 2.74 -9.20
N ARG A 227 -14.58 2.34 -9.12
CA ARG A 227 -15.05 1.58 -7.97
C ARG A 227 -14.23 0.30 -7.87
N PRO A 228 -13.80 -0.11 -6.66
CA PRO A 228 -13.12 -1.37 -6.46
C PRO A 228 -14.01 -2.48 -7.00
N ILE A 229 -13.50 -3.23 -7.95
CA ILE A 229 -14.21 -4.37 -8.54
C ILE A 229 -14.45 -5.48 -7.48
N SER A 230 -13.66 -5.47 -6.41
CA SER A 230 -13.85 -6.27 -5.21
C SER A 230 -15.15 -5.98 -4.46
N ASP A 231 -15.77 -4.80 -4.67
CA ASP A 231 -17.09 -4.46 -4.12
C ASP A 231 -18.22 -5.03 -5.00
N PHE A 232 -18.10 -6.32 -5.32
CA PHE A 232 -19.00 -7.03 -6.21
C PHE A 232 -20.43 -7.07 -5.65
N ASP A 233 -20.57 -7.11 -4.31
CA ASP A 233 -21.86 -7.12 -3.65
C ASP A 233 -22.63 -5.79 -3.82
N ALA A 234 -21.94 -4.64 -3.79
CA ALA A 234 -22.55 -3.36 -4.12
C ALA A 234 -22.97 -3.31 -5.60
N LEU A 235 -22.13 -3.83 -6.51
CA LEU A 235 -22.46 -3.91 -7.94
C LEU A 235 -23.69 -4.80 -8.19
N LEU A 236 -23.79 -5.94 -7.53
CA LEU A 236 -24.96 -6.82 -7.59
C LEU A 236 -26.21 -6.14 -7.04
N SER A 237 -26.08 -5.33 -5.98
CA SER A 237 -27.16 -4.53 -5.43
C SER A 237 -27.67 -3.49 -6.44
N ASP A 238 -26.76 -2.79 -7.12
CA ASP A 238 -27.09 -1.79 -8.14
C ASP A 238 -27.77 -2.44 -9.36
N ILE A 239 -27.29 -3.61 -9.80
CA ILE A 239 -27.91 -4.39 -10.89
C ILE A 239 -29.29 -4.92 -10.48
N SER A 240 -29.44 -5.39 -9.23
CA SER A 240 -30.72 -5.88 -8.71
C SER A 240 -31.78 -4.78 -8.64
N LYS A 241 -31.37 -3.53 -8.32
CA LYS A 241 -32.26 -2.37 -8.31
C LYS A 241 -32.66 -1.96 -9.73
N ALA A 242 -31.69 -1.96 -10.66
CA ALA A 242 -31.93 -1.60 -12.06
C ALA A 242 -32.91 -2.55 -12.78
N ASN A 243 -32.98 -3.82 -12.36
CA ASN A 243 -33.79 -4.87 -13.00
C ASN A 243 -35.03 -5.31 -12.19
N GLY A 244 -35.53 -4.47 -11.26
CA GLY A 244 -36.80 -4.73 -10.57
C GLY A 244 -36.82 -5.94 -9.62
N HIS A 245 -35.69 -6.22 -8.94
CA HIS A 245 -35.55 -7.28 -7.92
C HIS A 245 -35.65 -8.74 -8.39
N VAL A 246 -35.63 -9.02 -9.69
CA VAL A 246 -35.70 -10.40 -10.18
C VAL A 246 -34.35 -11.11 -9.97
N ARG A 247 -34.32 -12.15 -9.13
CA ARG A 247 -33.14 -13.00 -8.85
C ARG A 247 -33.40 -14.47 -9.20
N PRO A 248 -33.35 -14.90 -10.48
CA PRO A 248 -33.30 -16.30 -10.84
C PRO A 248 -31.99 -16.90 -10.31
N ILE A 249 -32.05 -18.09 -9.72
CA ILE A 249 -30.87 -18.86 -9.25
C ILE A 249 -29.76 -18.97 -10.33
N PRO A 250 -30.06 -19.14 -11.64
CA PRO A 250 -29.05 -19.10 -12.70
C PRO A 250 -28.26 -17.80 -12.79
N LEU A 251 -28.90 -16.64 -12.52
CA LEU A 251 -28.20 -15.35 -12.48
C LEU A 251 -27.21 -15.32 -11.31
N LEU A 252 -27.63 -15.73 -10.11
CA LEU A 252 -26.75 -15.75 -8.93
C LEU A 252 -25.53 -16.67 -9.12
N LEU A 253 -25.69 -17.81 -9.79
CA LEU A 253 -24.58 -18.71 -10.12
C LEU A 253 -23.62 -18.10 -11.14
N SER A 254 -24.15 -17.45 -12.20
CA SER A 254 -23.34 -16.74 -13.18
C SER A 254 -22.55 -15.58 -12.56
N PHE A 255 -23.15 -14.88 -11.59
CA PHE A 255 -22.50 -13.81 -10.84
C PHE A 255 -21.39 -14.33 -9.93
N GLY A 256 -21.62 -15.43 -9.21
CA GLY A 256 -20.57 -16.07 -8.42
C GLY A 256 -19.37 -16.50 -9.27
N HIS A 257 -19.63 -17.10 -10.43
CA HIS A 257 -18.57 -17.49 -11.36
C HIS A 257 -17.81 -16.28 -11.91
N MET A 258 -18.50 -15.20 -12.31
CA MET A 258 -17.85 -13.96 -12.74
C MET A 258 -17.02 -13.32 -11.63
N ARG A 259 -17.48 -13.34 -10.38
CA ARG A 259 -16.71 -12.83 -9.24
C ARG A 259 -15.37 -13.54 -9.13
N ASP A 260 -15.38 -14.88 -9.14
CA ASP A 260 -14.17 -15.67 -8.97
C ASP A 260 -13.19 -15.47 -10.13
N LEU A 261 -13.71 -15.42 -11.36
CA LEU A 261 -12.95 -15.08 -12.56
C LEU A 261 -12.30 -13.69 -12.49
N MET A 262 -13.02 -12.71 -11.94
CA MET A 262 -12.51 -11.35 -11.80
C MET A 262 -11.46 -11.24 -10.68
N ILE A 263 -11.61 -12.01 -9.59
CA ILE A 263 -10.57 -12.13 -8.56
C ILE A 263 -9.30 -12.74 -9.17
N GLN A 264 -9.42 -13.80 -9.98
CA GLN A 264 -8.28 -14.41 -10.68
C GLN A 264 -7.60 -13.44 -11.63
N LEU A 265 -8.37 -12.69 -12.42
CA LEU A 265 -7.83 -11.66 -13.32
C LEU A 265 -7.08 -10.58 -12.53
N MET A 266 -7.67 -10.07 -11.44
CA MET A 266 -7.02 -9.06 -10.59
C MET A 266 -5.71 -9.58 -9.99
N ALA A 267 -5.68 -10.83 -9.52
CA ALA A 267 -4.46 -11.46 -9.01
C ALA A 267 -3.39 -11.63 -10.12
N GLN A 268 -3.80 -12.02 -11.33
CA GLN A 268 -2.90 -12.15 -12.47
C GLN A 268 -2.30 -10.80 -12.89
N LEU A 269 -3.13 -9.76 -12.99
CA LEU A 269 -2.70 -8.40 -13.33
C LEU A 269 -1.75 -7.83 -12.27
N HIS A 270 -2.05 -8.06 -10.99
CA HIS A 270 -1.17 -7.65 -9.89
C HIS A 270 0.20 -8.35 -9.99
N LYS A 271 0.22 -9.66 -10.26
CA LYS A 271 1.47 -10.41 -10.45
C LYS A 271 2.26 -9.93 -11.66
N GLN A 272 1.59 -9.62 -12.77
CA GLN A 272 2.24 -9.04 -13.96
C GLN A 272 2.86 -7.68 -13.65
N LEU A 273 2.16 -6.83 -12.91
CA LEU A 273 2.69 -5.53 -12.48
C LEU A 273 4.00 -5.69 -11.67
N GLY A 274 4.03 -6.66 -10.75
CA GLY A 274 5.24 -6.97 -9.96
C GLY A 274 6.46 -7.40 -10.79
N THR A 275 6.27 -7.85 -12.04
CA THR A 275 7.39 -8.16 -12.96
C THR A 275 7.86 -6.95 -13.79
N ILE A 276 7.04 -5.92 -13.89
CA ILE A 276 7.31 -4.70 -14.68
C ILE A 276 7.99 -3.62 -13.82
N VAL A 277 7.70 -3.61 -12.51
CA VAL A 277 8.19 -2.66 -11.49
C VAL A 277 9.56 -3.07 -10.94
#